data_AF-A0A0C2CRR2-F1
#
_entry.id   AF-A0A0C2CRR2-F1
#
_cell.length_a   1.000
_cell.length_b   1.000
_cell.length_c   1.000
_cell.angle_alpha   90.00
_cell.angle_beta   90.00
_cell.angle_gamma   90.00
#
_symmetry.space_group_name_H-M   'P 1'
#
loop_
_entity.id
_entity.type
_entity.pdbx_description
1 polymer ?
#
loop_
_entity_poly.entity_id
_entity_poly.type
_entity_poly.pdbx_seq_one_letter_code
_entity_poly.pdbx_strand_id
1 'polypeptide(L)'
;VTLDRIKEITYQIAGAFNANGPFNMQLIAKDNELKVIECNLRVSRSFPFVSKTLDFDFVALATRAMMAADNPAIGASLKKHSLLRGKGRVGVKVGVVPDEL
;
A
#
# COMPACT_ATOMS: atom_id res chain seq x y z
N VAL A 1 6.46 -17.42 2.99
CA VAL A 1 6.33 -17.87 1.57
C VAL A 1 5.38 -16.97 0.79
N THR A 2 4.05 -17.04 0.94
CA THR A 2 3.11 -16.23 0.13
C THR A 2 3.32 -14.73 0.27
N LEU A 3 3.41 -14.22 1.51
CA LEU A 3 3.68 -12.80 1.76
C LEU A 3 5.02 -12.34 1.17
N ASP A 4 6.03 -13.21 1.13
CA ASP A 4 7.35 -12.86 0.60
C ASP A 4 7.32 -12.74 -0.92
N ARG A 5 6.60 -13.64 -1.60
CA ARG A 5 6.33 -13.53 -3.04
C ARG A 5 5.52 -12.28 -3.39
N ILE A 6 4.53 -11.92 -2.55
CA ILE A 6 3.78 -10.67 -2.72
C ILE A 6 4.71 -9.45 -2.65
N LYS A 7 5.64 -9.40 -1.68
CA LYS A 7 6.63 -8.30 -1.60
C LYS A 7 7.51 -8.25 -2.83
N GLU A 8 8.01 -9.38 -3.29
CA GLU A 8 8.89 -9.45 -4.45
C GLU A 8 8.20 -8.87 -5.70
N ILE A 9 6.98 -9.32 -5.98
CA ILE A 9 6.13 -8.78 -7.06
C ILE A 9 5.91 -7.27 -6.86
N THR A 10 5.64 -6.84 -5.62
CA THR A 10 5.41 -5.42 -5.30
C THR A 10 6.64 -4.56 -5.60
N TYR A 11 7.85 -5.02 -5.25
CA TYR A 11 9.10 -4.31 -5.55
C TYR A 11 9.42 -4.28 -7.04
N GLN A 12 9.19 -5.39 -7.76
CA GLN A 12 9.37 -5.44 -9.21
C GLN A 12 8.45 -4.44 -9.92
N ILE A 13 7.18 -4.39 -9.54
CA ILE A 13 6.20 -3.45 -10.11
C ILE A 13 6.53 -2.00 -9.75
N ALA A 14 6.85 -1.72 -8.48
CA ALA A 14 7.23 -0.37 -8.06
C ALA A 14 8.47 0.14 -8.82
N GLY A 15 9.46 -0.73 -9.04
CA GLY A 15 10.65 -0.41 -9.83
C GLY A 15 10.34 -0.20 -11.31
N ALA A 16 9.54 -1.07 -11.91
CA ALA A 16 9.16 -0.98 -13.33
C ALA A 16 8.41 0.33 -13.66
N PHE A 17 7.58 0.81 -12.74
CA PHE A 17 6.86 2.08 -12.90
C PHE A 17 7.58 3.30 -12.33
N ASN A 18 8.78 3.13 -11.77
CA ASN A 18 9.49 4.19 -11.03
C ASN A 18 8.60 4.91 -10.01
N ALA A 19 7.83 4.13 -9.24
CA ALA A 19 6.80 4.67 -8.34
C ALA A 19 7.43 5.46 -7.17
N ASN A 20 7.14 6.76 -7.10
CA ASN A 20 7.63 7.71 -6.09
C ASN A 20 6.52 8.22 -5.15
N GLY A 21 5.35 7.59 -5.18
CA GLY A 21 4.16 7.98 -4.41
C GLY A 21 3.33 6.77 -4.01
N PRO A 22 2.07 6.97 -3.60
CA PRO A 22 1.21 5.88 -3.19
C PRO A 22 0.74 5.08 -4.41
N PHE A 23 0.77 3.76 -4.30
CA PHE A 23 0.11 2.88 -5.26
C PHE A 23 -0.58 1.74 -4.53
N ASN A 24 -1.45 1.04 -5.25
CA ASN A 24 -2.06 -0.19 -4.77
C ASN A 24 -2.06 -1.23 -5.87
N MET A 25 -2.02 -2.49 -5.47
CA MET A 25 -1.98 -3.64 -6.36
C MET A 25 -3.00 -4.67 -5.88
N GLN A 26 -3.76 -5.22 -6.82
CA GLN A 26 -4.70 -6.30 -6.57
C GLN A 26 -4.14 -7.60 -7.13
N LEU A 27 -4.22 -8.66 -6.34
CA LEU A 27 -3.68 -9.97 -6.66
C LEU A 27 -4.78 -11.02 -6.47
N ILE A 28 -4.74 -12.07 -7.27
CA ILE A 28 -5.44 -13.31 -7.01
C ILE A 28 -4.44 -14.36 -6.50
N ALA A 29 -4.83 -15.07 -5.45
CA ALA A 29 -4.07 -16.17 -4.86
C ALA A 29 -4.92 -17.44 -4.93
N LYS A 30 -4.44 -18.45 -5.68
CA LYS A 30 -5.13 -19.74 -5.83
C LYS A 30 -4.10 -20.83 -6.07
N ASP A 31 -4.26 -22.00 -5.46
CA ASP A 31 -3.40 -23.17 -5.67
C ASP A 31 -1.89 -22.87 -5.52
N ASN A 32 -1.53 -22.04 -4.54
CA ASN A 32 -0.17 -21.50 -4.32
C ASN A 32 0.40 -20.67 -5.49
N GLU A 33 -0.40 -20.28 -6.47
CA GLU A 33 -0.07 -19.29 -7.50
C GLU A 33 -0.54 -17.90 -7.09
N LEU A 34 0.25 -16.89 -7.48
CA LEU A 34 -0.09 -15.48 -7.35
C LEU A 34 -0.12 -14.86 -8.75
N LYS A 35 -1.20 -14.16 -9.09
CA LYS A 35 -1.32 -13.40 -10.34
C LYS A 35 -1.76 -11.97 -10.04
N VAL A 36 -1.16 -11.00 -10.72
CA VAL A 36 -1.54 -9.59 -10.64
C VAL A 36 -2.79 -9.36 -11.47
N ILE A 37 -3.80 -8.73 -10.88
CA ILE A 37 -5.03 -8.32 -11.57
C ILE A 37 -4.81 -6.92 -12.15
N GLU A 38 -4.48 -5.97 -11.29
CA GLU A 38 -4.26 -4.57 -11.65
C GLU A 38 -3.28 -3.88 -10.69
N CYS A 39 -2.67 -2.80 -11.18
CA CYS A 39 -1.89 -1.87 -10.38
C CYS A 39 -2.38 -0.44 -10.65
N ASN A 40 -2.74 0.27 -9.58
CA ASN A 40 -3.19 1.65 -9.63
C ASN A 40 -2.12 2.55 -8.99
N LEU A 41 -1.47 3.39 -9.79
CA LEU A 41 -0.46 4.37 -9.34
C LEU A 41 -1.11 5.62 -8.70
N ARG A 42 -1.92 5.38 -7.68
CA ARG A 42 -2.61 6.41 -6.89
C ARG A 42 -3.03 5.86 -5.53
N VAL A 43 -3.49 6.77 -4.67
CA VAL A 43 -4.14 6.41 -3.41
C VAL A 43 -5.38 5.55 -3.66
N SER A 44 -5.54 4.49 -2.87
CA SER A 44 -6.72 3.64 -2.90
C SER A 44 -7.75 4.07 -1.86
N ARG A 45 -9.01 3.69 -2.06
CA ARG A 45 -10.08 3.92 -1.09
C ARG A 45 -9.88 3.17 0.24
N SER A 46 -8.91 2.25 0.33
CA SER A 46 -8.57 1.54 1.57
C SER A 46 -7.46 2.22 2.38
N PHE A 47 -6.78 3.25 1.86
CA PHE A 47 -5.72 3.96 2.59
C PHE A 47 -6.15 4.44 3.98
N PRO A 48 -7.26 5.18 4.15
CA PRO A 48 -7.68 5.65 5.48
C PRO A 48 -7.91 4.50 6.48
N PHE A 49 -8.52 3.41 6.00
CA PHE A 49 -8.79 2.22 6.80
C PHE A 49 -7.48 1.53 7.24
N VAL A 50 -6.54 1.32 6.31
CA VAL A 50 -5.25 0.69 6.60
C VAL A 50 -4.42 1.56 7.54
N SER A 51 -4.40 2.89 7.34
CA SER A 51 -3.69 3.83 8.20
C SER A 51 -4.16 3.76 9.65
N LYS A 52 -5.48 3.75 9.88
CA LYS A 52 -6.05 3.67 11.24
C LYS A 52 -5.84 2.30 11.87
N THR A 53 -5.94 1.23 11.08
CA THR A 53 -5.76 -0.15 11.59
C THR A 53 -4.32 -0.42 12.02
N LEU A 54 -3.34 0.13 11.28
CA LEU A 54 -1.91 -0.06 11.55
C LEU A 54 -1.30 1.04 12.42
N ASP A 55 -2.10 2.03 12.81
CA ASP A 55 -1.65 3.22 13.55
C ASP A 55 -0.44 3.89 12.87
N PHE A 56 -0.58 4.10 11.56
CA PHE A 56 0.48 4.64 10.70
C PHE A 56 -0.11 5.55 9.63
N ASP A 57 0.41 6.77 9.51
CA ASP A 57 -0.07 7.71 8.50
C ASP A 57 0.59 7.46 7.14
N PHE A 58 -0.03 6.60 6.33
CA PHE A 58 0.43 6.33 4.97
C PHE A 58 0.30 7.54 4.05
N VAL A 59 -0.65 8.45 4.28
CA VAL A 59 -0.84 9.64 3.43
C VAL A 59 0.31 10.61 3.67
N ALA A 60 0.65 10.89 4.92
CA ALA A 60 1.80 11.73 5.26
C ALA A 60 3.12 11.15 4.72
N LEU A 61 3.33 9.83 4.83
CA LEU A 61 4.51 9.19 4.25
C LEU A 61 4.54 9.33 2.72
N ALA A 62 3.42 9.07 2.05
CA ALA A 62 3.32 9.17 0.59
C ALA A 62 3.57 10.60 0.10
N THR A 63 3.01 11.61 0.77
CA THR A 63 3.27 13.03 0.46
C THR A 63 4.75 13.36 0.58
N ARG A 64 5.40 12.94 1.68
CA ARG A 64 6.84 13.15 1.86
C ARG A 64 7.67 12.42 0.80
N ALA A 65 7.26 11.22 0.40
CA ALA A 65 7.91 10.48 -0.68
C ALA A 65 7.84 11.21 -2.02
N MET A 66 6.68 11.77 -2.37
CA MET A 66 6.52 12.56 -3.60
C MET A 66 7.37 13.84 -3.58
N MET A 67 7.42 14.54 -2.44
CA MET A 67 8.22 15.77 -2.29
C MET A 67 9.73 15.54 -2.22
N ALA A 68 10.19 14.30 -2.02
CA ALA A 68 11.61 13.99 -1.86
C ALA A 68 12.43 14.24 -3.13
N ALA A 69 11.80 14.22 -4.31
CA ALA A 69 12.46 14.54 -5.57
C ALA A 69 12.94 16.00 -5.61
N ASP A 70 12.14 16.91 -5.06
CA ASP A 70 12.42 18.35 -5.08
C ASP A 70 13.11 18.84 -3.80
N ASN A 71 13.08 18.04 -2.73
CA ASN A 71 13.62 18.42 -1.43
C ASN A 71 14.50 17.29 -0.83
N PRO A 72 15.83 17.37 -1.00
CA PRO A 72 16.76 16.39 -0.47
C PRO A 72 16.69 16.18 1.05
N ALA A 73 16.34 17.22 1.81
CA ALA A 73 16.17 17.11 3.27
C ALA A 73 14.96 16.22 3.63
N ILE A 74 13.87 16.32 2.86
CA ILE A 74 12.73 15.39 2.99
C ILE A 74 13.17 13.98 2.61
N GLY A 75 13.87 13.81 1.49
CA GLY A 75 14.39 12.51 1.05
C GLY A 75 15.24 11.82 2.11
N ALA A 76 16.21 12.54 2.71
CA ALA A 76 17.07 12.03 3.78
C ALA A 76 16.30 11.62 5.05
N SER A 77 15.13 12.23 5.28
CA SER A 77 14.28 11.94 6.44
C SER A 77 13.35 10.74 6.25
N LEU A 78 13.24 10.17 5.04
CA LEU A 78 12.43 8.98 4.77
C LEU A 78 13.11 7.74 5.34
N LYS A 79 12.34 6.93 6.07
CA LYS A 79 12.81 5.67 6.67
C LYS A 79 11.98 4.52 6.14
N LYS A 80 12.62 3.35 5.99
CA LYS A 80 11.89 2.11 5.70
C LYS A 80 11.06 1.73 6.92
N HIS A 81 9.78 1.48 6.72
CA HIS A 81 8.86 1.04 7.76
C HIS A 81 8.39 -0.39 7.48
N SER A 82 8.52 -1.29 8.45
CA SER A 82 8.01 -2.66 8.34
C SER A 82 6.65 -2.76 9.03
N LEU A 83 5.57 -2.72 8.23
CA LEU A 83 4.18 -2.69 8.72
C LEU A 83 3.41 -3.99 8.44
N LEU A 84 4.11 -5.06 8.11
CA LEU A 84 3.51 -6.35 7.74
C LEU A 84 3.03 -7.16 8.94
N ARG A 85 3.59 -6.89 10.12
CA ARG A 85 3.11 -7.46 11.38
C ARG A 85 2.12 -6.46 11.95
N GLY A 86 0.84 -6.86 12.04
CA GLY A 86 -0.23 -6.02 12.56
C GLY A 86 0.00 -5.60 14.02
N LYS A 87 -0.87 -4.72 14.54
CA LYS A 87 -0.75 -4.12 15.88
C LYS A 87 -1.54 -4.88 16.96
N GLY A 88 -1.67 -6.20 16.84
CA GLY A 88 -2.47 -7.02 17.77
C GLY A 88 -3.99 -6.77 17.67
N ARG A 89 -4.45 -6.21 16.55
CA ARG A 89 -5.86 -5.91 16.27
C ARG A 89 -6.21 -6.41 14.87
N VAL A 90 -7.50 -6.72 14.68
CA VAL A 90 -8.07 -7.07 13.38
C VAL A 90 -9.01 -5.95 12.95
N GLY A 91 -8.75 -5.36 11.79
CA GLY A 91 -9.64 -4.37 11.18
C GLY A 91 -10.59 -5.05 10.19
N VAL A 92 -11.87 -4.65 10.19
CA VAL A 92 -12.87 -5.11 9.23
C VAL A 92 -13.45 -3.90 8.50
N LYS A 93 -13.50 -3.94 7.16
CA LYS A 93 -14.09 -2.91 6.31
C LYS A 93 -15.25 -3.51 5.53
N VAL A 94 -16.44 -2.95 5.68
CA VAL A 94 -17.67 -3.38 5.00
C VAL A 94 -18.16 -2.32 4.02
N GLY A 95 -18.81 -2.77 2.95
CA GLY A 95 -19.55 -1.88 2.05
C GLY A 95 -20.88 -1.50 2.68
N VAL A 96 -21.30 -0.26 2.50
CA VAL A 96 -22.67 0.17 2.77
C VAL A 96 -23.38 0.22 1.43
N VAL A 97 -24.39 -0.61 1.26
CA VAL A 97 -25.26 -0.58 0.10
C VAL A 97 -26.50 0.20 0.52
N PRO A 98 -26.80 1.37 -0.08
CA PRO A 98 -28.06 2.04 0.19
C PRO A 98 -29.21 1.15 -0.30
N ASP A 99 -30.30 1.10 0.47
CA ASP A 99 -31.51 0.41 0.04
C ASP A 99 -32.00 1.03 -1.27
N GLU A 100 -32.40 0.18 -2.22
CA GLU A 100 -32.98 0.59 -3.49
C GLU A 100 -34.23 1.46 -3.22
N LEU A 101 -34.28 2.66 -3.82
CA LEU A 101 -35.48 3.49 -3.92
C LEU A 101 -36.37 2.98 -5.06
#